data_AF-A0A453RXP1-F1
#
_entry.id   AF-A0A453RXP1-F1
#
_cell.length_a   1.000
_cell.length_b   1.000
_cell.length_c   1.000
_cell.angle_alpha   90.00
_cell.angle_beta   90.00
_cell.angle_gamma   90.00
#
_symmetry.space_group_name_H-M   'P 1'
#
loop_
_entity.id
_entity.type
_entity.pdbx_description
1 polymer ?
#
loop_
_entity_poly.entity_id
_entity_poly.type
_entity_poly.pdbx_seq_one_letter_code
_entity_poly.pdbx_strand_id
1 'polypeptide(L)'
;FDFLGKDSIRYFNTVEVELPVYNAIEEFRTGKKDGDAVFDQLDTTKLNHHLKDLMPGLTAKVFRTYNASITLDAILHEETEDGTLLEKIAVYQRANKEVESVTLKKKNHVLSSFSTLNGAFCLPRLL
;
A
#
# COMPACT_ATOMS: atom_id res chain seq x y z
N PHE A 1 10.43 -1.27 -0.30
CA PHE A 1 9.97 -0.74 1.00
C PHE A 1 9.99 -1.85 2.04
N ASP A 2 10.63 -1.61 3.20
CA ASP A 2 10.66 -2.54 4.33
C ASP A 2 10.62 -1.76 5.65
N PHE A 3 9.48 -1.74 6.33
CA PHE A 3 9.32 -1.03 7.61
C PHE A 3 8.22 -1.63 8.48
N LEU A 4 8.24 -1.34 9.78
CA LEU A 4 7.18 -1.72 10.71
C LEU A 4 6.11 -0.63 10.72
N GLY A 5 4.87 -0.98 10.36
CA GLY A 5 3.72 -0.09 10.38
C GLY A 5 2.97 -0.10 11.72
N LYS A 6 1.70 0.31 11.68
CA LYS A 6 0.80 0.27 12.84
C LYS A 6 0.76 -1.14 13.44
N ASP A 7 0.70 -1.22 14.78
CA ASP A 7 0.69 -2.46 15.56
C ASP A 7 1.93 -3.35 15.30
N SER A 8 3.05 -2.73 14.88
CA SER A 8 4.33 -3.40 14.57
C SER A 8 4.22 -4.45 13.46
N ILE A 9 3.25 -4.31 12.56
CA ILE A 9 3.08 -5.19 11.41
C ILE A 9 4.12 -4.80 10.34
N ARG A 10 4.93 -5.76 9.89
CA ARG A 10 5.92 -5.53 8.84
C ARG A 10 5.24 -5.30 7.48
N TYR A 11 5.57 -4.18 6.85
CA TYR A 11 5.27 -3.88 5.46
C TYR A 11 6.52 -4.18 4.62
N PHE A 12 6.44 -5.21 3.78
CA PHE A 12 7.49 -5.54 2.83
C PHE A 12 6.91 -5.57 1.42
N ASN A 13 7.36 -4.65 0.57
CA ASN A 13 6.90 -4.58 -0.81
C ASN A 13 7.93 -3.98 -1.77
N THR A 14 8.06 -4.62 -2.93
CA THR A 14 8.73 -4.06 -4.11
C THR A 14 7.66 -3.48 -5.01
N VAL A 15 7.87 -2.26 -5.48
CA VAL A 15 6.91 -1.52 -6.33
C VAL A 15 7.71 -0.95 -7.49
N GLU A 16 7.24 -1.19 -8.71
CA GLU A 16 7.70 -0.45 -9.87
C GLU A 16 7.07 0.93 -9.85
N VAL A 17 7.91 1.97 -9.95
CA VAL A 17 7.48 3.36 -9.91
C VAL A 17 8.00 4.07 -11.15
N GLU A 18 7.33 5.16 -11.52
CA GLU A 18 7.81 6.01 -12.61
C GLU A 18 9.18 6.61 -12.27
N LEU A 19 10.00 6.82 -13.31
CA LEU A 19 11.35 7.37 -13.15
C LEU A 19 11.40 8.70 -12.36
N PRO A 20 10.48 9.66 -12.56
CA PRO A 20 10.47 10.89 -11.75
C PRO A 20 10.27 10.62 -10.25
N VAL A 21 9.45 9.62 -9.90
CA VAL A 21 9.22 9.24 -8.50
C VAL A 21 10.46 8.59 -7.91
N TYR A 22 11.13 7.71 -8.67
CA TYR A 22 12.37 7.09 -8.24
C TYR A 22 13.45 8.15 -7.95
N ASN A 23 13.66 9.08 -8.88
CA ASN A 23 14.67 10.13 -8.75
C ASN A 23 14.37 11.05 -7.55
N ALA A 24 13.10 11.43 -7.36
CA ALA A 24 12.70 12.24 -6.20
C ALA A 24 12.99 11.52 -4.87
N ILE A 25 12.74 10.20 -4.80
CA ILE A 25 13.03 9.40 -3.59
C ILE A 25 14.54 9.32 -3.33
N GLU A 26 15.37 9.17 -4.37
CA GLU A 26 16.83 9.22 -4.19
C GLU A 26 17.31 10.58 -3.69
N GLU A 27 16.79 11.66 -4.26
CA GLU A 27 17.10 13.02 -3.82
C GLU A 27 16.72 13.23 -2.34
N PHE A 28 15.52 12.79 -1.93
CA PHE A 28 15.08 12.89 -0.54
C PHE A 28 15.91 12.06 0.45
N ARG A 29 16.67 11.07 -0.01
CA ARG A 29 17.58 10.27 0.84
C ARG A 29 19.00 10.82 0.88
N THR A 30 19.37 11.68 -0.07
CA THR A 30 20.74 12.17 -0.19
C THR A 30 21.15 12.96 1.05
N GLY A 31 22.26 12.58 1.68
CA GLY A 31 22.77 13.23 2.88
C GLY A 31 22.08 12.84 4.21
N LYS A 32 21.10 11.92 4.18
CA LYS A 32 20.40 11.43 5.37
C LYS A 32 21.05 10.17 5.95
N LYS A 33 21.00 10.02 7.27
CA LYS A 33 21.48 8.84 8.00
C LYS A 33 20.36 7.82 8.16
N ASP A 34 20.75 6.58 8.50
CA ASP A 34 19.80 5.55 8.88
C ASP A 34 18.97 6.00 10.10
N GLY A 35 17.65 6.08 9.92
CA GLY A 35 16.70 6.55 10.93
C GLY A 35 16.22 7.98 10.74
N ASP A 36 16.83 8.77 9.86
CA ASP A 36 16.31 10.10 9.52
C ASP A 36 15.03 9.98 8.66
N ALA A 37 14.11 10.93 8.86
CA ALA A 37 12.86 10.95 8.11
C ALA A 37 13.10 11.21 6.61
N VAL A 38 12.63 10.31 5.74
CA VAL A 38 12.72 10.47 4.28
C VAL A 38 11.99 11.75 3.82
N PHE A 39 10.86 12.08 4.44
CA PHE A 39 10.10 13.30 4.16
C PHE A 39 10.14 14.26 5.35
N ASP A 40 11.29 14.89 5.57
CA ASP A 40 11.54 15.84 6.66
C ASP A 40 10.79 17.16 6.49
N GLN A 41 10.50 17.57 5.25
CA GLN A 41 9.79 18.82 4.96
C GLN A 41 8.27 18.66 4.87
N LEU A 42 7.78 17.42 4.81
CA LEU A 42 6.36 17.07 4.66
C LEU A 42 5.78 16.62 5.99
N ASP A 43 4.74 17.30 6.45
CA ASP A 43 3.93 16.86 7.58
C ASP A 43 2.52 16.47 7.11
N THR A 44 1.89 15.56 7.84
CA THR A 44 0.50 15.15 7.70
C THR A 44 -0.47 16.35 7.69
N THR A 45 -0.19 17.41 8.45
CA THR A 45 -1.01 18.63 8.44
C THR A 45 -0.93 19.34 7.09
N LYS A 46 0.29 19.54 6.57
CA LYS A 46 0.51 20.18 5.26
C LYS A 46 -0.09 19.36 4.13
N LEU A 47 0.08 18.03 4.18
CA LEU A 47 -0.50 17.11 3.22
C LEU A 47 -2.03 17.20 3.20
N ASN A 48 -2.68 17.10 4.37
CA ASN A 48 -4.14 17.18 4.43
C ASN A 48 -4.67 18.58 4.08
N HIS A 49 -3.91 19.65 4.34
CA HIS A 49 -4.28 20.98 3.87
C HIS A 49 -4.28 21.05 2.34
N HIS A 50 -3.20 20.60 1.70
CA HIS A 50 -3.13 20.53 0.24
C HIS A 50 -4.25 19.66 -0.37
N LEU A 51 -4.57 18.53 0.25
CA LEU A 51 -5.68 17.67 -0.18
C LEU A 51 -7.04 18.39 -0.07
N LYS A 52 -7.27 19.16 0.99
CA LYS A 52 -8.51 19.94 1.17
C LYS A 52 -8.67 21.04 0.12
N ASP A 53 -7.57 21.67 -0.28
CA ASP A 53 -7.57 22.70 -1.32
C ASP A 53 -7.98 22.11 -2.69
N LEU A 54 -7.59 20.85 -2.95
CA LEU A 54 -8.00 20.12 -4.16
C LEU A 54 -9.48 19.72 -4.10
N MET A 55 -9.97 19.26 -2.95
CA MET A 55 -11.38 18.92 -2.76
C MET A 55 -11.79 19.05 -1.27
N PRO A 56 -12.85 19.82 -0.95
CA PRO A 56 -13.36 19.92 0.41
C PRO A 56 -13.68 18.55 1.00
N GLY A 57 -13.13 18.26 2.18
CA GLY A 57 -13.32 16.99 2.89
C GLY A 57 -12.36 15.86 2.49
N LEU A 58 -11.47 16.07 1.53
CA LEU A 58 -10.46 15.09 1.15
C LEU A 58 -9.36 14.98 2.22
N THR A 59 -9.01 13.75 2.58
CA THR A 59 -7.91 13.43 3.51
C THR A 59 -7.20 12.17 3.07
N ALA A 60 -5.99 11.91 3.58
CA ALA A 60 -5.25 10.68 3.28
C ALA A 60 -6.05 9.40 3.62
N LYS A 61 -6.95 9.45 4.61
CA LYS A 61 -7.82 8.32 4.98
C LYS A 61 -8.84 7.98 3.88
N VAL A 62 -9.34 8.99 3.17
CA VAL A 62 -10.35 8.81 2.10
C VAL A 62 -9.79 7.93 0.99
N PHE A 63 -8.52 8.10 0.61
CA PHE A 63 -7.87 7.27 -0.39
C PHE A 63 -7.84 5.78 -0.01
N ARG A 64 -7.62 5.46 1.27
CA ARG A 64 -7.60 4.05 1.72
C ARG A 64 -8.98 3.41 1.59
N THR A 65 -10.03 4.14 1.97
CA THR A 65 -11.42 3.65 1.83
C THR A 65 -11.85 3.59 0.36
N TYR A 66 -11.50 4.58 -0.44
CA TYR A 66 -11.79 4.60 -1.87
C TYR A 66 -11.15 3.43 -2.60
N ASN A 67 -9.84 3.20 -2.40
CA ASN A 67 -9.13 2.09 -3.02
C ASN A 67 -9.70 0.73 -2.59
N ALA A 68 -10.11 0.59 -1.32
CA ALA A 68 -10.76 -0.62 -0.84
C ALA A 68 -12.10 -0.85 -1.54
N SER A 69 -12.96 0.17 -1.58
CA SER A 69 -14.29 0.07 -2.19
C SER A 69 -14.23 -0.18 -3.69
N ILE A 70 -13.37 0.53 -4.43
CA ILE A 70 -13.29 0.37 -5.89
C ILE A 70 -12.69 -0.99 -6.28
N THR A 71 -11.73 -1.50 -5.51
CA THR A 71 -11.15 -2.83 -5.74
C THR A 71 -12.21 -3.91 -5.49
N LEU A 72 -12.97 -3.80 -4.41
CA LEU A 72 -14.04 -4.74 -4.11
C LEU A 72 -15.12 -4.74 -5.21
N ASP A 73 -15.55 -3.54 -5.60
CA ASP A 73 -16.57 -3.36 -6.63
C ASP A 73 -16.13 -3.93 -7.99
N ALA A 74 -14.88 -3.67 -8.39
CA ALA A 74 -14.32 -4.21 -9.62
C ALA A 74 -14.27 -5.75 -9.62
N ILE A 75 -13.76 -6.37 -8.54
CA ILE A 75 -13.69 -7.84 -8.44
C ILE A 75 -15.08 -8.46 -8.43
N LEU A 76 -16.02 -7.88 -7.68
CA LEU A 76 -17.39 -8.37 -7.65
C LEU A 76 -18.07 -8.20 -9.01
N HIS A 77 -17.83 -7.11 -9.72
CA HIS A 77 -18.40 -6.89 -11.04
C HIS A 77 -17.87 -7.89 -12.08
N GLU A 78 -16.58 -8.25 -12.00
CA GLU A 78 -15.94 -9.16 -12.95
C GLU A 78 -16.19 -10.64 -12.63
N GLU A 79 -16.15 -11.03 -11.34
CA GLU A 79 -16.19 -12.44 -10.93
C GLU A 79 -17.57 -12.92 -10.44
N THR A 80 -18.54 -12.02 -10.22
CA THR A 80 -19.88 -12.45 -9.77
C THR A 80 -20.71 -12.90 -10.96
N GLU A 81 -20.84 -14.21 -11.12
CA GLU A 81 -21.76 -14.84 -12.06
C GLU A 81 -23.03 -15.36 -11.38
N ASP A 82 -24.02 -15.74 -12.20
CA ASP A 82 -25.18 -16.49 -11.72
C ASP A 82 -24.72 -17.88 -11.25
N GLY A 83 -24.97 -18.17 -9.98
CA GLY A 83 -24.49 -19.37 -9.32
C GLY A 83 -25.18 -19.61 -7.99
N THR A 84 -24.83 -20.71 -7.35
CA THR A 84 -25.32 -21.07 -6.01
C THR A 84 -24.85 -20.04 -4.98
N LEU A 85 -25.57 -19.95 -3.86
CA LEU A 85 -25.19 -19.08 -2.75
C LEU A 85 -23.75 -19.35 -2.26
N LEU A 86 -23.30 -20.61 -2.30
CA LEU A 86 -21.96 -20.99 -1.87
C LEU A 86 -20.87 -20.42 -2.79
N GLU A 87 -21.09 -20.41 -4.10
CA GLU A 87 -20.15 -19.83 -5.07
C GLU A 87 -20.04 -18.31 -4.88
N LYS A 88 -21.16 -17.63 -4.66
CA LYS A 88 -21.18 -16.18 -4.37
C LYS A 88 -20.44 -15.83 -3.08
N ILE A 89 -20.56 -16.66 -2.04
CA ILE A 89 -19.80 -16.50 -0.79
C ILE A 89 -18.29 -16.67 -1.04
N ALA A 90 -17.90 -17.65 -1.85
CA ALA A 90 -16.50 -17.90 -2.17
C ALA A 90 -15.86 -16.72 -2.93
N VAL A 91 -16.58 -16.14 -3.91
CA VAL A 91 -16.15 -14.94 -4.63
C VAL A 91 -16.00 -13.76 -3.66
N TYR A 92 -16.98 -13.51 -2.80
CA TYR A 92 -16.92 -12.44 -1.81
C TYR A 92 -15.73 -12.58 -0.83
N GLN A 93 -15.46 -13.80 -0.35
CA GLN A 93 -14.31 -14.07 0.52
C GLN A 93 -12.97 -13.82 -0.19
N ARG A 94 -12.87 -14.21 -1.46
CA ARG A 94 -11.68 -13.94 -2.29
C ARG A 94 -11.50 -12.44 -2.50
N ALA A 95 -12.55 -11.73 -2.89
CA ALA A 95 -12.53 -10.29 -3.11
C ALA A 95 -12.11 -9.52 -1.85
N ASN A 96 -12.63 -9.90 -0.68
CA ASN A 96 -12.20 -9.32 0.59
C ASN A 96 -10.71 -9.53 0.89
N LYS A 97 -10.18 -10.71 0.58
CA LYS A 97 -8.75 -11.00 0.77
C LYS A 97 -7.86 -10.15 -0.13
N GLU A 98 -8.28 -9.90 -1.37
CA GLU A 98 -7.56 -9.01 -2.28
C GLU A 98 -7.64 -7.54 -1.84
N VAL A 99 -8.81 -7.08 -1.40
CA VAL A 99 -9.00 -5.74 -0.81
C VAL A 99 -8.12 -5.56 0.43
N GLU A 100 -8.00 -6.58 1.28
CA GLU A 100 -7.09 -6.57 2.41
C GLU A 100 -5.64 -6.40 1.95
N SER A 101 -5.20 -7.14 0.93
CA SER A 101 -3.86 -7.00 0.36
C SER A 101 -3.57 -5.58 -0.15
N VAL A 102 -4.53 -4.95 -0.83
CA VAL A 102 -4.40 -3.58 -1.35
C VAL A 102 -4.41 -2.53 -0.23
N THR A 103 -5.26 -2.69 0.78
CA THR A 103 -5.53 -1.67 1.81
C THR A 103 -4.59 -1.78 3.01
N LEU A 104 -4.19 -3.00 3.34
CA LEU A 104 -3.42 -3.40 4.51
C LEU A 104 -2.40 -4.43 4.04
N LYS A 105 -1.20 -4.04 3.60
CA LYS A 105 -0.15 -5.06 3.35
C LYS A 105 0.37 -5.65 4.67
N LYS A 106 -0.47 -6.48 5.31
CA LYS A 106 -0.10 -7.55 6.25
C LYS A 106 0.44 -8.69 5.39
N LYS A 107 1.76 -8.82 5.28
CA LYS A 107 2.34 -10.15 5.03
C LYS A 107 2.71 -10.76 6.38
N ASN A 108 1.72 -11.37 7.03
CA ASN A 108 1.99 -12.31 8.13
C ASN A 108 2.22 -13.70 7.52
N HIS A 109 3.49 -14.10 7.51
CA HIS A 109 4.02 -15.48 7.60
C HIS A 109 3.17 -16.63 7.00
N VAL A 110 3.49 -17.06 5.78
CA VAL A 110 3.32 -18.45 5.33
C VAL A 110 4.66 -18.93 4.77
N LEU A 111 5.12 -20.09 5.26
CA LEU A 111 6.45 -20.68 5.12
C LEU A 111 6.80 -21.17 3.69
N SER A 112 8.11 -21.09 3.39
CA SER A 112 8.94 -21.86 2.43
C SER A 112 8.44 -22.00 0.99
N SER A 113 9.14 -21.52 -0.03
CA SER A 113 10.36 -22.17 -0.58
C SER A 113 11.14 -21.24 -1.51
N PHE A 114 12.45 -21.46 -1.57
CA PHE A 114 13.49 -20.80 -2.39
C PHE A 114 13.18 -20.59 -3.88
N SER A 115 13.62 -19.47 -4.45
CA SER A 115 14.71 -19.45 -5.47
C SER A 115 15.09 -18.02 -5.88
N THR A 116 16.38 -17.73 -5.68
CA THR A 116 17.30 -16.73 -6.23
C THR A 116 16.84 -15.85 -7.41
N LEU A 117 16.98 -14.53 -7.30
CA LEU A 117 17.98 -13.71 -8.02
C LEU A 117 17.63 -12.21 -8.04
N ASN A 118 18.68 -11.43 -7.81
CA ASN A 118 18.94 -10.06 -8.30
C ASN A 118 18.25 -8.87 -7.62
N GLY A 119 19.07 -8.11 -6.89
CA GLY A 119 18.92 -6.65 -6.76
C GLY A 119 17.85 -6.17 -5.79
N ALA A 120 17.80 -6.71 -4.57
CA ALA A 120 16.85 -6.24 -3.56
C ALA A 120 17.33 -4.93 -2.91
N PHE A 121 16.69 -3.81 -3.28
CA PHE A 121 16.83 -2.53 -2.58
C PHE A 121 16.22 -2.65 -1.17
N CYS A 122 17.09 -2.76 -0.17
CA CYS A 122 16.73 -2.72 1.24
C CYS A 122 16.71 -1.26 1.69
N LEU A 123 15.55 -0.78 2.14
CA LEU A 123 15.32 0.60 2.55
C LEU A 123 14.88 0.58 4.01
N PRO A 124 15.68 1.09 4.96
CA PRO A 124 15.26 1.16 6.34
C PRO A 124 14.24 2.29 6.50
N ARG A 125 13.09 1.92 7.07
CA ARG A 125 12.29 2.71 8.01
C ARG A 125 11.82 4.09 7.52
N LEU A 126 10.62 4.12 6.93
CA LEU A 126 9.77 5.31 6.97
C LEU A 126 9.02 5.31 8.31
N LEU A 127 9.39 6.29 9.16
CA LEU A 127 8.85 6.64 10.48
C LEU A 127 9.49 5.94 11.70
#